data_AF-A0A0G2HPN4-F1
#
_entry.id   AF-A0A0G2HPN4-F1
#
_cell.length_a   1.000
_cell.length_b   1.000
_cell.length_c   1.000
_cell.angle_alpha   90.00
_cell.angle_beta   90.00
_cell.angle_gamma   90.00
#
_symmetry.space_group_name_H-M   'P 1'
#
loop_
_entity.id
_entity.type
_entity.pdbx_description
1 polymer ?
#
loop_
_entity_poly.entity_id
_entity_poly.type
_entity_poly.pdbx_seq_one_letter_code
_entity_poly.pdbx_strand_id
1 'polypeptide(L)'
;MSEAFKESSLALTYLDIVIGQVGVVIGNKKFRSFRGLLEYIDTARNTLPQDEYRNVREAACRCMAELRALSVEGFAVFCDLFHEDSDWNQFKRRMEYQIRGSKNTARVVAACQNCRGFKNAQDNVSAVWGEVGEKVIDGRAQTFVRSIHTVALGHPQWSDAVHHFNQAIFRRITNPAPWRSSSFKILTCDVQYVTRNLVGTTPVPLTANQLQSVACSLDKAGLLSQEG
;
A
#
# COMPACT_ATOMS: atom_id res chain seq x y z
N MET A 1 28.87 25.41 16.54
CA MET A 1 27.94 24.31 16.90
C MET A 1 27.19 24.74 18.16
N SER A 2 25.91 25.11 18.01
CA SER A 2 25.06 25.61 19.10
C SER A 2 24.64 24.50 20.07
N GLU A 3 24.18 24.88 21.28
CA GLU A 3 23.65 24.00 22.34
C GLU A 3 22.58 23.00 21.87
N ALA A 4 21.92 23.28 20.74
CA ALA A 4 20.95 22.40 20.09
C ALA A 4 21.49 20.99 19.74
N PHE A 5 22.81 20.82 19.60
CA PHE A 5 23.43 19.51 19.32
C PHE A 5 23.47 18.56 20.52
N LYS A 6 23.38 19.06 21.76
CA LYS A 6 23.51 18.23 22.97
C LYS A 6 22.21 17.49 23.33
N GLU A 7 21.04 18.02 23.00
CA GLU A 7 19.75 17.45 23.42
C GLU A 7 19.15 16.43 22.43
N SER A 8 19.64 16.32 21.19
CA SER A 8 19.09 15.40 20.16
C SER A 8 19.97 14.18 19.85
N SER A 9 20.70 13.67 20.84
CA SER A 9 21.63 12.52 20.72
C SER A 9 21.01 11.31 19.99
N LEU A 10 19.77 10.95 20.30
CA LEU A 10 19.13 9.74 19.76
C LEU A 10 18.64 9.93 18.31
N ALA A 11 18.09 11.10 17.98
CA ALA A 11 17.65 11.43 16.62
C ALA A 11 18.82 11.56 15.66
N LEU A 12 19.94 12.14 16.13
CA LEU A 12 21.19 12.24 15.37
C LEU A 12 21.84 10.87 15.16
N THR A 13 21.85 10.01 16.19
CA THR A 13 22.34 8.62 16.07
C THR A 13 21.52 7.82 15.07
N TYR A 14 20.19 8.00 15.07
CA TYR A 14 19.32 7.32 14.11
C TYR A 14 19.57 7.78 12.68
N LEU A 15 19.76 9.09 12.45
CA LEU A 15 20.16 9.61 11.14
C LEU A 15 21.52 9.09 10.69
N ASP A 16 22.50 8.98 11.58
CA ASP A 16 23.80 8.39 11.26
C ASP A 16 23.67 6.94 10.79
N ILE A 17 22.86 6.12 11.47
CA ILE A 17 22.58 4.74 11.07
C ILE A 17 21.93 4.69 9.68
N VAL A 18 20.90 5.50 9.47
CA VAL A 18 20.14 5.55 8.21
C VAL A 18 21.04 6.01 7.06
N ILE A 19 21.82 7.07 7.24
CA ILE A 19 22.74 7.58 6.22
C ILE A 19 23.87 6.59 5.96
N GLY A 20 24.34 5.86 6.98
CA GLY A 20 25.31 4.79 6.83
C GLY A 20 24.82 3.64 5.96
N GLN A 21 23.53 3.30 6.04
CA GLN A 21 22.92 2.21 5.27
C GLN A 21 22.53 2.63 3.85
N VAL A 22 21.83 3.75 3.71
CA VAL A 22 21.27 4.19 2.43
C VAL A 22 22.33 4.95 1.61
N GLY A 23 23.21 5.68 2.28
CA GLY A 23 24.14 6.61 1.68
C GLY A 23 23.43 7.86 1.15
N VAL A 24 23.93 9.04 1.52
CA VAL A 24 23.47 10.31 0.92
C VAL A 24 24.47 10.72 -0.14
N VAL A 25 24.01 11.15 -1.31
CA VAL A 25 24.89 11.59 -2.40
C VAL A 25 24.56 13.04 -2.75
N ILE A 26 25.56 13.92 -2.69
CA ILE A 26 25.46 15.31 -3.13
C ILE A 26 26.55 15.56 -4.17
N GLY A 27 26.12 15.84 -5.40
CA GLY A 27 27.03 15.87 -6.55
C GLY A 27 27.77 14.53 -6.68
N ASN A 28 29.10 14.57 -6.61
CA ASN A 28 29.95 13.38 -6.70
C ASN A 28 30.40 12.82 -5.34
N LYS A 29 29.91 13.38 -4.23
CA LYS A 29 30.30 12.96 -2.87
C LYS A 29 29.24 12.09 -2.25
N LYS A 30 29.65 10.92 -1.72
CA LYS A 30 28.81 10.02 -0.94
C LYS A 30 29.13 10.14 0.54
N PHE A 31 28.11 10.37 1.35
CA PHE A 31 28.17 10.51 2.80
C PHE A 31 27.63 9.25 3.46
N ARG A 32 28.36 8.78 4.48
CA ARG A 32 28.00 7.60 5.31
C ARG A 32 27.68 7.97 6.75
N SER A 33 27.72 9.26 7.09
CA SER A 33 27.32 9.79 8.38
C SER A 33 26.67 11.15 8.20
N PHE A 34 25.71 11.44 9.07
CA PHE A 34 25.09 12.75 9.21
C PHE A 34 26.14 13.79 9.58
N ARG A 35 27.04 13.48 10.51
CA ARG A 35 28.14 14.39 10.87
C ARG A 35 29.00 14.79 9.67
N GLY A 36 29.42 13.82 8.86
CA GLY A 36 30.25 14.11 7.67
C GLY A 36 29.49 14.92 6.61
N LEU A 37 28.18 14.72 6.50
CA LEU A 37 27.31 15.55 5.69
C LEU A 37 27.28 17.01 6.22
N LEU A 38 27.13 17.20 7.53
CA LEU A 38 27.09 18.54 8.12
C LEU A 38 28.41 19.28 7.97
N GLU A 39 29.54 18.61 8.23
CA GLU A 39 30.87 19.19 8.06
C GLU A 39 31.11 19.62 6.60
N TYR A 40 30.61 18.86 5.63
CA TYR A 40 30.67 19.24 4.22
C TYR A 40 29.81 20.46 3.90
N ILE A 41 28.59 20.54 4.43
CA ILE A 41 27.68 21.68 4.23
C ILE A 41 28.28 22.94 4.85
N ASP A 42 28.82 22.85 6.06
CA ASP A 42 29.46 23.97 6.75
C ASP A 42 30.71 24.44 6.02
N THR A 43 31.54 23.50 5.54
CA THR A 43 32.68 23.83 4.67
C THR A 43 32.21 24.53 3.40
N ALA A 44 31.18 24.00 2.73
CA ALA A 44 30.62 24.57 1.51
C ALA A 44 30.08 25.99 1.73
N ARG A 45 29.40 26.24 2.86
CA ARG A 45 28.88 27.56 3.24
C ARG A 45 29.99 28.62 3.31
N ASN A 46 31.15 28.24 3.81
CA ASN A 46 32.27 29.15 4.03
C ASN A 46 33.22 29.27 2.83
N THR A 47 33.18 28.33 1.88
CA THR A 47 34.18 28.23 0.80
C THR A 47 33.61 28.38 -0.61
N LEU A 48 32.33 28.13 -0.82
CA LEU A 48 31.71 28.23 -2.14
C LEU A 48 31.06 29.59 -2.37
N PRO A 49 30.95 30.05 -3.64
CA PRO A 49 30.06 31.14 -4.01
C PRO A 49 28.61 30.86 -3.58
N GLN A 50 27.86 31.91 -3.27
CA GLN A 50 26.50 31.78 -2.71
C GLN A 50 25.57 30.91 -3.56
N ASP A 51 25.64 31.00 -4.89
CA ASP A 51 24.80 30.21 -5.79
C ASP A 51 25.18 28.72 -5.79
N GLU A 52 26.47 28.41 -5.66
CA GLU A 52 26.95 27.02 -5.55
C GLU A 52 26.62 26.42 -4.18
N TYR A 53 26.78 27.18 -3.10
CA TYR A 53 26.32 26.77 -1.76
C TYR A 53 24.82 26.52 -1.75
N ARG A 54 24.01 27.38 -2.41
CA ARG A 54 22.57 27.18 -2.55
C ARG A 54 22.26 25.83 -3.22
N ASN A 55 22.99 25.46 -4.26
CA ASN A 55 22.82 24.16 -4.93
C ASN A 55 23.17 22.98 -4.01
N VAL A 56 24.27 23.06 -3.25
CA VAL A 56 24.66 22.04 -2.26
C VAL A 56 23.58 21.90 -1.19
N ARG A 57 23.09 23.00 -0.64
CA ARG A 57 22.03 23.02 0.36
C ARG A 57 20.74 22.42 -0.18
N GLU A 58 20.29 22.81 -1.37
CA GLU A 58 19.07 22.26 -1.99
C GLU A 58 19.20 20.76 -2.30
N ALA A 59 20.38 20.29 -2.71
CA ALA A 59 20.63 18.86 -2.90
C ALA A 59 20.60 18.10 -1.56
N ALA A 60 21.30 18.59 -0.54
CA ALA A 60 21.29 18.01 0.80
C ALA A 60 19.88 17.91 1.37
N CYS A 61 19.09 18.96 1.22
CA CYS A 61 17.74 19.01 1.75
C CYS A 61 16.76 18.11 1.00
N ARG A 62 16.93 17.91 -0.31
CA ARG A 62 16.18 16.89 -1.06
C ARG A 62 16.48 15.48 -0.55
N CYS A 63 17.76 15.14 -0.40
CA CYS A 63 18.15 13.84 0.14
C CYS A 63 17.61 13.62 1.56
N MET A 64 17.73 14.62 2.44
CA MET A 64 17.22 14.53 3.81
C MET A 64 15.68 14.48 3.86
N ALA A 65 14.98 15.12 2.93
CA ALA A 65 13.52 15.08 2.84
C ALA A 65 13.00 13.68 2.47
N GLU A 66 13.74 12.92 1.65
CA GLU A 66 13.44 11.51 1.37
C GLU A 66 13.60 10.66 2.64
N LEU A 67 14.60 10.98 3.46
CA LEU A 67 14.86 10.30 4.74
C LEU A 67 13.94 10.78 5.89
N ARG A 68 13.15 11.85 5.69
CA ARG A 68 12.23 12.37 6.72
C ARG A 68 11.22 11.33 7.23
N ALA A 69 10.83 10.37 6.39
CA ALA A 69 9.94 9.29 6.80
C ALA A 69 10.53 8.42 7.93
N LEU A 70 11.85 8.46 8.08
CA LEU A 70 12.60 7.67 9.05
C LEU A 70 12.83 8.46 10.35
N SER A 71 13.00 9.78 10.29
CA SER A 71 13.04 10.65 11.49
C SER A 71 12.56 12.07 11.17
N VAL A 72 11.45 12.48 11.80
CA VAL A 72 10.91 13.84 11.65
C VAL A 72 11.76 14.84 12.44
N GLU A 73 12.19 14.45 13.64
CA GLU A 73 13.01 15.22 14.55
C GLU A 73 14.40 15.47 13.98
N GLY A 74 15.04 14.42 13.44
CA GLY A 74 16.34 14.56 12.77
C GLY A 74 16.27 15.47 11.55
N PHE A 75 15.18 15.40 10.78
CA PHE A 75 14.96 16.32 9.66
C PHE A 75 14.75 17.78 10.13
N ALA A 76 14.06 18.00 11.26
CA ALA A 76 13.88 19.32 11.85
C ALA A 76 15.24 19.91 12.30
N VAL A 77 16.05 19.14 13.04
CA VAL A 77 17.39 19.55 13.46
C VAL A 77 18.28 19.89 12.26
N PHE A 78 18.19 19.09 11.18
CA PHE A 78 18.88 19.38 9.93
C PHE A 78 18.42 20.70 9.30
N CYS A 79 17.12 20.99 9.30
CA CYS A 79 16.57 22.23 8.76
C CYS A 79 17.00 23.47 9.56
N ASP A 80 17.10 23.34 10.89
CA ASP A 80 17.51 24.43 11.78
C ASP A 80 18.94 24.91 11.53
N LEU A 81 19.79 24.11 10.88
CA LEU A 81 21.14 24.51 10.46
C LEU A 81 21.16 25.68 9.48
N PHE A 82 20.05 25.89 8.76
CA PHE A 82 19.93 26.92 7.72
C PHE A 82 19.10 28.11 8.17
N HIS A 83 18.65 28.15 9.44
CA HIS A 83 17.73 29.20 9.89
C HIS A 83 18.35 30.60 9.87
N GLU A 84 19.68 30.68 9.99
CA GLU A 84 20.45 31.92 9.95
C GLU A 84 20.78 32.37 8.52
N ASP A 85 20.51 31.54 7.51
CA ASP A 85 20.77 31.90 6.12
C ASP A 85 19.80 33.02 5.68
N SER A 86 20.31 34.02 4.97
CA SER A 86 19.55 35.23 4.59
C SER A 86 18.30 34.93 3.73
N ASP A 87 18.28 33.80 3.02
CA ASP A 87 17.16 33.34 2.19
C ASP A 87 16.33 32.22 2.83
N TRP A 88 16.49 31.99 4.14
CA TRP A 88 15.84 30.91 4.90
C TRP A 88 14.33 30.80 4.64
N ASN A 89 13.60 31.92 4.69
CA ASN A 89 12.15 31.92 4.48
C ASN A 89 11.76 31.44 3.06
N GLN A 90 12.51 31.86 2.04
CA GLN A 90 12.28 31.43 0.66
C GLN A 90 12.68 29.97 0.46
N PHE A 91 13.79 29.57 1.07
CA PHE A 91 14.27 28.19 1.07
C PHE A 91 13.26 27.23 1.71
N LYS A 92 12.80 27.55 2.93
CA LYS A 92 11.79 26.78 3.68
C LYS A 92 10.50 26.58 2.87
N ARG A 93 9.96 27.64 2.27
CA ARG A 93 8.75 27.54 1.42
C ARG A 93 8.96 26.59 0.23
N ARG A 94 10.08 26.72 -0.48
CA ARG A 94 10.40 25.83 -1.62
C ARG A 94 10.50 24.37 -1.18
N MET A 95 11.13 24.11 -0.04
CA MET A 95 11.22 22.76 0.54
C MET A 95 9.84 22.18 0.89
N GLU A 96 8.98 22.96 1.53
CA GLU A 96 7.62 22.52 1.85
C GLU A 96 6.82 22.16 0.59
N TYR A 97 6.95 22.95 -0.48
CA TYR A 97 6.35 22.63 -1.78
C TYR A 97 6.91 21.34 -2.38
N GLN A 98 8.23 21.13 -2.34
CA GLN A 98 8.85 19.91 -2.87
C GLN A 98 8.41 18.65 -2.10
N ILE A 99 8.38 18.71 -0.77
CA ILE A 99 7.92 17.60 0.08
C ILE A 99 6.45 17.28 -0.23
N ARG A 100 5.61 18.30 -0.37
CA ARG A 100 4.20 18.12 -0.72
C ARG A 100 4.04 17.52 -2.12
N GLY A 101 4.83 18.01 -3.08
CA GLY A 101 4.89 17.50 -4.45
C GLY A 101 5.26 16.02 -4.49
N SER A 102 6.33 15.61 -3.79
CA SER A 102 6.77 14.21 -3.71
C SER A 102 5.69 13.29 -3.14
N LYS A 103 5.00 13.71 -2.06
CA LYS A 103 3.86 12.96 -1.49
C LYS A 103 2.72 12.78 -2.50
N ASN A 104 2.41 13.81 -3.28
CA ASN A 104 1.39 13.72 -4.31
C ASN A 104 1.81 12.79 -5.44
N THR A 105 3.06 12.88 -5.91
CA THR A 105 3.60 11.96 -6.92
C THR A 105 3.54 10.51 -6.43
N ALA A 106 3.96 10.23 -5.20
CA ALA A 106 3.88 8.89 -4.62
C ALA A 106 2.43 8.36 -4.54
N ARG A 107 1.47 9.22 -4.16
CA ARG A 107 0.04 8.87 -4.16
C ARG A 107 -0.49 8.55 -5.56
N VAL A 108 -0.11 9.35 -6.57
CA VAL A 108 -0.49 9.11 -7.96
C VAL A 108 0.11 7.79 -8.46
N VAL A 109 1.40 7.54 -8.19
CA VAL A 109 2.05 6.27 -8.56
C VAL A 109 1.34 5.08 -7.90
N ALA A 110 1.05 5.16 -6.60
CA ALA A 110 0.33 4.11 -5.89
C ALA A 110 -1.09 3.91 -6.44
N ALA A 111 -1.81 4.98 -6.79
CA ALA A 111 -3.13 4.90 -7.41
C ALA A 111 -3.04 4.21 -8.79
N CYS A 112 -2.08 4.59 -9.64
CA CYS A 112 -1.86 3.95 -10.93
C CYS A 112 -1.53 2.46 -10.78
N GLN A 113 -0.64 2.10 -9.87
CA GLN A 113 -0.31 0.70 -9.57
C GLN A 113 -1.55 -0.07 -9.08
N ASN A 114 -2.38 0.55 -8.24
CA ASN A 114 -3.61 -0.06 -7.75
C ASN A 114 -4.63 -0.29 -8.87
N CYS A 115 -4.84 0.69 -9.75
CA CYS A 115 -5.69 0.56 -10.94
C CYS A 115 -5.22 -0.57 -11.86
N ARG A 116 -3.91 -0.63 -12.17
CA ARG A 116 -3.34 -1.72 -12.97
C ARG A 116 -3.55 -3.07 -12.30
N GLY A 117 -3.24 -3.19 -11.01
CA GLY A 117 -3.45 -4.44 -10.28
C GLY A 117 -4.91 -4.85 -10.15
N PHE A 118 -5.84 -3.89 -10.17
CA PHE A 118 -7.28 -4.18 -10.24
C PHE A 118 -7.68 -4.70 -11.62
N LYS A 119 -7.25 -4.03 -12.69
CA LYS A 119 -7.54 -4.44 -14.06
C LYS A 119 -6.97 -5.83 -14.38
N ASN A 120 -5.72 -6.09 -14.00
CA ASN A 120 -5.10 -7.41 -14.14
C ASN A 120 -5.88 -8.50 -13.40
N ALA A 121 -6.40 -8.20 -12.21
CA ALA A 121 -7.24 -9.16 -11.47
C ALA A 121 -8.57 -9.43 -12.19
N GLN A 122 -9.19 -8.42 -12.80
CA GLN A 122 -10.39 -8.63 -13.63
C GLN A 122 -10.08 -9.51 -14.83
N ASP A 123 -9.04 -9.15 -15.60
CA ASP A 123 -8.67 -9.85 -16.83
C ASP A 123 -8.31 -11.31 -16.56
N ASN A 124 -7.60 -11.59 -15.46
CA ASN A 124 -7.26 -12.95 -15.07
C ASN A 124 -8.49 -13.76 -14.66
N VAL A 125 -9.44 -13.17 -13.93
CA VAL A 125 -10.68 -13.87 -13.57
C VAL A 125 -11.50 -14.21 -14.81
N SER A 126 -11.64 -13.26 -15.74
CA SER A 126 -12.28 -13.50 -17.04
C SER A 126 -11.55 -14.56 -17.85
N ALA A 127 -10.22 -14.57 -17.85
CA ALA A 127 -9.44 -15.57 -18.56
C ALA A 127 -9.60 -16.99 -17.99
N VAL A 128 -9.73 -17.11 -16.66
CA VAL A 128 -9.81 -18.41 -15.97
C VAL A 128 -11.23 -18.98 -15.97
N TRP A 129 -12.25 -18.15 -15.70
CA TRP A 129 -13.64 -18.60 -15.56
C TRP A 129 -14.58 -18.12 -16.69
N GLY A 130 -14.04 -17.43 -17.70
CA GLY A 130 -14.82 -16.94 -18.85
C GLY A 130 -15.94 -15.97 -18.44
N GLU A 131 -17.07 -16.10 -19.15
CA GLU A 131 -18.27 -15.27 -18.95
C GLU A 131 -18.83 -15.36 -17.51
N VAL A 132 -18.67 -16.52 -16.85
CA VAL A 132 -19.10 -16.68 -15.45
C VAL A 132 -18.23 -15.81 -14.53
N GLY A 133 -16.93 -15.81 -14.75
CA GLY A 133 -15.99 -14.95 -14.03
C GLY A 133 -16.35 -13.47 -14.17
N GLU A 134 -16.63 -13.03 -15.40
CA GLU A 134 -17.06 -11.66 -15.70
C GLU A 134 -18.32 -11.27 -14.91
N LYS A 135 -19.36 -12.11 -14.94
CA LYS A 135 -20.61 -11.87 -14.20
C LYS A 135 -20.40 -11.81 -12.68
N VAL A 136 -19.51 -12.62 -12.14
CA VAL A 136 -19.21 -12.64 -10.69
C VAL A 136 -18.55 -11.34 -10.23
N ILE A 137 -17.69 -10.74 -11.07
CA ILE A 137 -16.91 -9.54 -10.72
C ILE A 137 -17.50 -8.23 -11.23
N ASP A 138 -18.58 -8.28 -12.01
CA ASP A 138 -19.18 -7.08 -12.62
C ASP A 138 -19.69 -6.09 -11.56
N GLY A 139 -19.32 -4.82 -11.75
CA GLY A 139 -19.62 -3.73 -10.81
C GLY A 139 -19.06 -3.90 -9.39
N ARG A 140 -18.14 -4.85 -9.14
CA ARG A 140 -17.64 -5.14 -7.79
C ARG A 140 -16.43 -4.30 -7.41
N ALA A 141 -16.32 -4.01 -6.11
CA ALA A 141 -15.20 -3.26 -5.56
C ALA A 141 -13.86 -3.99 -5.71
N GLN A 142 -12.76 -3.23 -5.76
CA GLN A 142 -11.40 -3.73 -5.98
C GLN A 142 -11.00 -4.88 -5.03
N THR A 143 -11.27 -4.75 -3.74
CA THR A 143 -10.94 -5.78 -2.73
C THR A 143 -11.67 -7.10 -3.00
N PHE A 144 -12.93 -7.01 -3.46
CA PHE A 144 -13.73 -8.19 -3.84
C PHE A 144 -13.07 -8.90 -5.02
N VAL A 145 -12.82 -8.17 -6.10
CA VAL A 145 -12.25 -8.73 -7.34
C VAL A 145 -10.86 -9.31 -7.12
N ARG A 146 -9.99 -8.64 -6.37
CA ARG A 146 -8.66 -9.17 -6.05
C ARG A 146 -8.73 -10.47 -5.25
N SER A 147 -9.72 -10.60 -4.36
CA SER A 147 -9.92 -11.84 -3.60
C SER A 147 -10.50 -12.95 -4.49
N ILE A 148 -11.44 -12.62 -5.38
CA ILE A 148 -11.94 -13.55 -6.42
C ILE A 148 -10.79 -14.05 -7.30
N HIS A 149 -9.89 -13.16 -7.72
CA HIS A 149 -8.70 -13.54 -8.48
C HIS A 149 -7.83 -14.57 -7.74
N THR A 150 -7.60 -14.40 -6.44
CA THR A 150 -6.90 -15.42 -5.63
C THR A 150 -7.64 -16.76 -5.63
N VAL A 151 -8.97 -16.74 -5.53
CA VAL A 151 -9.79 -17.97 -5.59
C VAL A 151 -9.67 -18.61 -6.98
N ALA A 152 -9.73 -17.84 -8.06
CA ALA A 152 -9.60 -18.34 -9.43
C ALA A 152 -8.24 -18.98 -9.71
N LEU A 153 -7.14 -18.41 -9.17
CA LEU A 153 -5.83 -19.03 -9.26
C LEU A 153 -5.73 -20.35 -8.50
N GLY A 154 -6.39 -20.44 -7.34
CA GLY A 154 -6.43 -21.67 -6.54
C GLY A 154 -7.37 -22.74 -7.09
N HIS A 155 -8.43 -22.32 -7.78
CA HIS A 155 -9.50 -23.16 -8.33
C HIS A 155 -9.80 -22.73 -9.77
N PRO A 156 -8.98 -23.16 -10.75
CA PRO A 156 -9.13 -22.71 -12.13
C PRO A 156 -10.45 -23.14 -12.79
N GLN A 157 -11.06 -24.22 -12.31
CA GLN A 157 -12.38 -24.65 -12.76
C GLN A 157 -13.47 -24.01 -11.91
N TRP A 158 -14.43 -23.34 -12.55
CA TRP A 158 -15.56 -22.72 -11.85
C TRP A 158 -16.35 -23.71 -11.01
N SER A 159 -16.51 -24.95 -11.48
CA SER A 159 -17.20 -26.03 -10.75
C SER A 159 -16.59 -26.30 -9.37
N ASP A 160 -15.28 -26.13 -9.20
CA ASP A 160 -14.63 -26.33 -7.91
C ASP A 160 -14.84 -25.11 -7.01
N ALA A 161 -14.66 -23.91 -7.57
CA ALA A 161 -14.81 -22.65 -6.86
C ALA A 161 -16.25 -22.44 -6.36
N VAL A 162 -17.25 -22.82 -7.16
CA VAL A 162 -18.67 -22.62 -6.81
C VAL A 162 -19.07 -23.43 -5.59
N HIS A 163 -18.51 -24.63 -5.39
CA HIS A 163 -18.74 -25.40 -4.17
C HIS A 163 -18.24 -24.67 -2.92
N HIS A 164 -17.07 -24.04 -2.99
CA HIS A 164 -16.54 -23.23 -1.88
C HIS A 164 -17.39 -22.00 -1.60
N PHE A 165 -17.86 -21.31 -2.65
CA PHE A 165 -18.78 -20.18 -2.47
C PHE A 165 -20.11 -20.61 -1.86
N ASN A 166 -20.69 -21.72 -2.31
CA ASN A 166 -21.93 -22.26 -1.75
C ASN A 166 -21.78 -22.63 -0.27
N GLN A 167 -20.66 -23.24 0.13
CA GLN A 167 -20.38 -23.50 1.55
C GLN A 167 -20.29 -22.21 2.36
N ALA A 168 -19.62 -21.19 1.83
CA ALA A 168 -19.50 -19.89 2.49
C ALA A 168 -20.87 -19.19 2.66
N ILE A 169 -21.67 -19.18 1.59
CA ILE A 169 -23.03 -18.63 1.58
C ILE A 169 -23.93 -19.41 2.55
N PHE A 170 -23.91 -20.74 2.51
CA PHE A 170 -24.67 -21.61 3.40
C PHE A 170 -24.34 -21.34 4.87
N ARG A 171 -23.04 -21.24 5.20
CA ARG A 171 -22.57 -20.88 6.55
C ARG A 171 -23.08 -19.51 6.98
N ARG A 172 -23.10 -18.54 6.07
CA ARG A 172 -23.62 -17.19 6.37
C ARG A 172 -25.10 -17.24 6.71
N ILE A 173 -25.88 -17.99 5.94
CA ILE A 173 -27.35 -18.05 6.07
C ILE A 173 -27.76 -18.84 7.32
N THR A 174 -27.14 -19.99 7.57
CA THR A 174 -27.47 -20.86 8.71
C THR A 174 -26.94 -20.35 10.04
N ASN A 175 -26.00 -19.40 10.03
CA ASN A 175 -25.54 -18.70 11.22
C ASN A 175 -25.90 -17.21 11.14
N PRO A 176 -27.19 -16.87 11.33
CA PRO A 176 -27.68 -15.51 11.23
C PRO A 176 -27.16 -14.67 12.39
N ALA A 177 -26.82 -13.42 12.07
CA ALA A 177 -26.58 -12.37 13.06
C ALA A 177 -27.30 -11.11 12.57
N PRO A 178 -27.75 -10.19 13.45
CA PRO A 178 -28.55 -9.03 13.02
C PRO A 178 -27.90 -8.16 11.94
N TRP A 179 -26.56 -8.16 11.87
CA TRP A 179 -25.73 -7.40 10.92
C TRP A 179 -25.30 -8.21 9.69
N ARG A 180 -25.71 -9.48 9.58
CA ARG A 180 -25.26 -10.40 8.54
C ARG A 180 -26.38 -10.60 7.52
N SER A 181 -26.08 -10.34 6.26
CA SER A 181 -27.03 -10.48 5.15
C SER A 181 -27.50 -11.93 4.99
N SER A 182 -28.79 -12.10 4.74
CA SER A 182 -29.43 -13.36 4.33
C SER A 182 -29.47 -13.54 2.81
N SER A 183 -28.83 -12.66 2.04
CA SER A 183 -28.78 -12.77 0.57
C SER A 183 -28.12 -14.09 0.14
N PHE A 184 -28.55 -14.63 -0.99
CA PHE A 184 -27.91 -15.77 -1.64
C PHE A 184 -26.77 -15.37 -2.59
N LYS A 185 -26.60 -14.07 -2.86
CA LYS A 185 -25.50 -13.59 -3.69
C LYS A 185 -24.17 -13.79 -2.98
N ILE A 186 -23.11 -14.04 -3.75
CA ILE A 186 -21.74 -13.99 -3.22
C ILE A 186 -21.50 -12.58 -2.67
N LEU A 187 -21.03 -12.45 -1.43
CA LEU A 187 -20.64 -11.19 -0.80
C LEU A 187 -19.15 -11.19 -0.45
N THR A 188 -18.61 -10.01 -0.15
CA THR A 188 -17.18 -9.85 0.22
C THR A 188 -16.76 -10.74 1.38
N CYS A 189 -17.64 -10.94 2.38
CA CYS A 189 -17.35 -11.83 3.51
C CYS A 189 -17.20 -13.30 3.09
N ASP A 190 -17.96 -13.77 2.10
CA ASP A 190 -17.84 -15.15 1.58
C ASP A 190 -16.51 -15.31 0.86
N VAL A 191 -16.19 -14.37 -0.03
CA VAL A 191 -14.94 -14.44 -0.80
C VAL A 191 -13.74 -14.39 0.13
N GLN A 192 -13.76 -13.54 1.16
CA GLN A 192 -12.71 -13.52 2.18
C GLN A 192 -12.63 -14.83 2.96
N TYR A 193 -13.77 -15.44 3.28
CA TYR A 193 -13.81 -16.73 3.95
C TYR A 193 -13.19 -17.83 3.07
N VAL A 194 -13.59 -17.91 1.79
CA VAL A 194 -13.03 -18.86 0.82
C VAL A 194 -11.52 -18.63 0.66
N THR A 195 -11.11 -17.37 0.45
CA THR A 195 -9.70 -17.00 0.26
C THR A 195 -8.82 -17.44 1.43
N ARG A 196 -9.30 -17.28 2.67
CA ARG A 196 -8.51 -17.57 3.87
C ARG A 196 -8.49 -19.05 4.26
N ASN A 197 -9.56 -19.80 3.98
CA ASN A 197 -9.76 -21.12 4.57
C ASN A 197 -9.87 -22.25 3.55
N LEU A 198 -10.20 -21.95 2.29
CA LEU A 198 -10.62 -22.96 1.31
C LEU A 198 -9.85 -22.90 -0.03
N VAL A 199 -8.95 -21.93 -0.20
CA VAL A 199 -8.06 -21.91 -1.37
C VAL A 199 -7.07 -23.07 -1.29
N GLY A 200 -6.98 -23.85 -2.36
CA GLY A 200 -6.11 -25.04 -2.43
C GLY A 200 -6.64 -26.27 -1.70
N THR A 201 -7.85 -26.22 -1.14
CA THR A 201 -8.51 -27.40 -0.53
C THR A 201 -9.46 -28.07 -1.51
N THR A 202 -9.65 -29.37 -1.36
CA THR A 202 -10.63 -30.11 -2.18
C THR A 202 -12.04 -29.54 -1.97
N PRO A 203 -12.78 -29.23 -3.04
CA PRO A 203 -14.15 -28.73 -2.92
C PRO A 203 -15.07 -29.76 -2.29
N VAL A 204 -15.93 -29.30 -1.38
CA VAL A 204 -16.97 -30.12 -0.74
C VAL A 204 -18.34 -29.56 -1.12
N PRO A 205 -19.10 -30.25 -2.01
CA PRO A 205 -20.45 -29.82 -2.37
C PRO A 205 -21.40 -29.83 -1.17
N LEU A 206 -22.45 -29.00 -1.23
CA LEU A 206 -23.55 -29.10 -0.26
C LEU A 206 -24.34 -30.38 -0.52
N THR A 207 -24.72 -31.06 0.56
CA THR A 207 -25.61 -32.23 0.50
C THR A 207 -27.05 -31.80 0.19
N ALA A 208 -27.86 -32.72 -0.34
CA ALA A 208 -29.29 -32.47 -0.59
C ALA A 208 -30.03 -32.01 0.66
N ASN A 209 -29.72 -32.61 1.83
CA ASN A 209 -30.30 -32.21 3.11
C ASN A 209 -29.93 -30.77 3.49
N GLN A 210 -28.70 -30.34 3.21
CA GLN A 210 -28.28 -28.96 3.46
C GLN A 210 -29.03 -27.99 2.55
N LEU A 211 -29.16 -28.29 1.25
CA LEU A 211 -29.95 -27.46 0.33
C LEU A 211 -31.42 -27.34 0.77
N GLN A 212 -32.02 -28.46 1.16
CA GLN A 212 -33.39 -28.50 1.67
C GLN A 212 -33.56 -27.70 2.96
N SER A 213 -32.56 -27.72 3.87
CA SER A 213 -32.62 -27.00 5.14
C SER A 213 -32.71 -25.48 5.02
N VAL A 214 -32.26 -24.94 3.88
CA VAL A 214 -32.35 -23.50 3.55
C VAL A 214 -33.37 -23.22 2.45
N ALA A 215 -34.19 -24.21 2.07
CA ALA A 215 -35.22 -24.12 1.03
C ALA A 215 -34.71 -23.49 -0.29
N CYS A 216 -33.58 -24.00 -0.79
CA CYS A 216 -32.90 -23.45 -1.98
C CYS A 216 -32.53 -24.52 -2.99
N SER A 217 -32.36 -24.07 -4.23
CA SER A 217 -31.83 -24.86 -5.34
C SER A 217 -30.51 -24.26 -5.86
N LEU A 218 -29.88 -24.92 -6.83
CA LEU A 218 -28.73 -24.40 -7.53
C LEU A 218 -29.16 -23.80 -8.87
N ASP A 219 -28.68 -22.60 -9.20
CA ASP A 219 -28.92 -21.97 -10.49
C ASP A 219 -28.12 -22.63 -11.63
N LYS A 220 -28.24 -22.09 -12.85
CA LYS A 220 -27.49 -22.61 -14.02
C LYS A 220 -25.97 -22.48 -13.89
N ALA A 221 -25.48 -21.60 -13.02
CA ALA A 221 -24.07 -21.46 -12.70
C ALA A 221 -23.66 -22.34 -11.50
N GLY A 222 -24.58 -23.12 -10.93
CA GLY A 222 -24.32 -23.97 -9.76
C GLY A 222 -24.29 -23.20 -8.44
N LEU A 223 -24.68 -21.93 -8.40
CA LEU A 223 -24.75 -21.12 -7.18
C LEU A 223 -26.08 -21.31 -6.47
N LEU A 224 -26.07 -21.18 -5.14
CA LEU A 224 -27.29 -21.14 -4.34
C LEU A 224 -28.24 -20.04 -4.85
N SER A 225 -29.48 -20.43 -5.12
CA SER A 225 -30.58 -19.53 -5.47
C SER A 225 -31.81 -19.87 -4.63
N GLN A 226 -32.54 -18.83 -4.25
CA GLN A 226 -33.86 -19.01 -3.66
C GLN A 226 -34.80 -19.54 -4.75
N GLU A 227 -35.59 -20.57 -4.44
CA GLU A 227 -36.71 -20.95 -5.29
C GLU A 227 -37.72 -19.78 -5.28
N GLY A 228 -38.12 -19.33 -6.47
CA GLY A 228 -39.16 -18.32 -6.64
C GLY A 228 -40.55 -18.89 -6.36
#